data_AF-A0A2V7IYR9-F1
#
_entry.id   AF-A0A2V7IYR9-F1
#
_cell.length_a   1.000
_cell.length_b   1.000
_cell.length_c   1.000
_cell.angle_alpha   90.00
_cell.angle_beta   90.00
_cell.angle_gamma   90.00
#
_symmetry.space_group_name_H-M   'P 1'
#
loop_
_entity.id
_entity.type
_entity.pdbx_description
1 polymer ?
#
loop_
_entity_poly.entity_id
_entity_poly.type
_entity_poly.pdbx_seq_one_letter_code
_entity_poly.pdbx_strand_id
1 'polypeptide(L)'
;MRKLIGSAVLAAALFVTPTLAAAQRRAAAETGPKHEFGIDLAFQYVSLGSNGGSGVQLAAPVDARIGVLSRSPNMFEIRASLNWDSNLGAIAFAPGVNVLHVLKRGSGTRGLMRAPYVTGGVGLNILKFGSGASTETQFALGAGVGKRLPYGSAVFRPEGFIAYAFSSGALPSAFSLGVRLGLSFWH
;
A
#
# COMPACT_ATOMS: atom_id res chain seq x y z
N MET A 1 22.19 11.12 -5.17
CA MET A 1 21.23 11.54 -4.12
C MET A 1 19.89 10.78 -4.14
N ARG A 2 19.28 10.47 -5.30
CA ARG A 2 17.97 9.76 -5.38
C ARG A 2 17.94 8.37 -4.71
N LYS A 3 19.04 7.59 -4.78
CA LYS A 3 19.18 6.30 -4.10
C LYS A 3 19.22 6.40 -2.56
N LEU A 4 19.68 7.53 -2.02
CA LEU A 4 19.83 7.75 -0.57
C LEU A 4 18.50 8.07 0.11
N ILE A 5 17.57 8.70 -0.61
CA ILE A 5 16.25 9.08 -0.07
C ILE A 5 15.38 7.84 0.15
N GLY A 6 15.34 6.92 -0.82
CA GLY A 6 14.58 5.67 -0.69
C GLY A 6 15.10 4.78 0.44
N SER A 7 16.44 4.67 0.58
CA SER A 7 17.04 3.93 1.69
C SER A 7 16.83 4.60 3.04
N ALA A 8 16.84 5.94 3.11
CA ALA A 8 16.62 6.68 4.35
C ALA A 8 15.17 6.58 4.83
N VAL A 9 14.20 6.65 3.91
CA VAL A 9 12.77 6.47 4.23
C VAL A 9 12.49 5.03 4.66
N LEU A 10 13.07 4.05 3.95
CA LEU A 10 12.95 2.64 4.33
C LEU A 10 13.56 2.38 5.71
N ALA A 11 14.76 2.92 5.97
CA ALA A 11 15.39 2.81 7.28
C ALA A 11 14.54 3.48 8.38
N ALA A 12 14.08 4.71 8.16
CA ALA A 12 13.23 5.42 9.12
C ALA A 12 11.92 4.65 9.41
N ALA A 13 11.27 4.12 8.39
CA ALA A 13 10.09 3.28 8.56
C ALA A 13 10.41 2.02 9.38
N LEU A 14 11.49 1.30 9.06
CA LEU A 14 11.92 0.12 9.79
C LEU A 14 12.31 0.41 11.25
N PHE A 15 12.85 1.60 11.55
CA PHE A 15 13.26 1.99 12.91
C PHE A 15 12.11 2.52 13.78
N VAL A 16 11.10 3.17 13.21
CA VAL A 16 9.97 3.74 13.97
C VAL A 16 8.86 2.71 14.21
N THR A 17 8.74 1.70 13.33
CA THR A 17 7.69 0.68 13.47
C THR A 17 7.76 -0.13 14.77
N PRO A 18 8.94 -0.57 15.27
CA PRO A 18 9.04 -1.30 16.53
C PRO A 18 8.65 -0.47 17.75
N THR A 19 8.94 0.84 17.76
CA THR A 19 8.67 1.71 18.90
C THR A 19 7.18 2.05 19.00
N LEU A 20 6.52 2.32 17.87
CA LEU A 20 5.05 2.43 17.80
C LEU A 20 4.39 1.12 18.22
N ALA A 21 4.94 -0.01 17.78
CA ALA A 21 4.42 -1.32 18.13
C ALA A 21 4.53 -1.69 19.62
N ALA A 22 5.62 -1.28 20.27
CA ALA A 22 5.83 -1.49 21.69
C ALA A 22 4.95 -0.57 22.56
N ALA A 23 4.72 0.67 22.14
CA ALA A 23 3.90 1.63 22.89
C ALA A 23 2.42 1.23 22.93
N GLN A 24 1.88 0.71 21.83
CA GLN A 24 0.46 0.32 21.75
C GLN A 24 0.17 -1.05 22.40
N ARG A 25 1.17 -1.94 22.53
CA ARG A 25 1.07 -3.20 23.29
C ARG A 25 0.63 -2.99 24.75
N ARG A 26 0.95 -1.84 25.34
CA ARG A 26 0.55 -1.50 26.72
C ARG A 26 -0.93 -1.09 26.84
N ALA A 27 -1.63 -0.81 25.74
CA ALA A 27 -3.00 -0.28 25.74
C ALA A 27 -4.09 -1.27 25.31
N ALA A 28 -3.75 -2.42 24.70
CA ALA A 28 -4.70 -3.32 24.02
C ALA A 28 -5.41 -4.37 24.93
N ALA A 29 -5.53 -4.12 26.23
CA ALA A 29 -5.72 -5.19 27.22
C ALA A 29 -7.08 -5.92 27.24
N GLU A 30 -8.15 -5.49 26.55
CA GLU A 30 -9.48 -6.11 26.78
C GLU A 30 -10.37 -6.41 25.55
N THR A 31 -10.12 -5.88 24.35
CA THR A 31 -11.07 -6.00 23.22
C THR A 31 -10.53 -6.57 21.90
N GLY A 32 -9.24 -6.96 21.88
CA GLY A 32 -8.54 -7.38 20.67
C GLY A 32 -8.15 -6.19 19.77
N PRO A 33 -7.34 -6.42 18.72
CA PRO A 33 -6.78 -5.33 17.93
C PRO A 33 -7.86 -4.60 17.12
N LYS A 34 -7.92 -3.28 17.29
CA LYS A 34 -8.84 -2.38 16.55
C LYS A 34 -8.18 -1.75 15.34
N HIS A 35 -6.86 -1.64 15.38
CA HIS A 35 -6.07 -1.02 14.32
C HIS A 35 -4.91 -1.92 13.93
N GLU A 36 -4.55 -1.86 12.66
CA GLU A 36 -3.41 -2.56 12.08
C GLU A 36 -2.51 -1.54 11.43
N PHE A 37 -1.25 -1.47 11.84
CA PHE A 37 -0.26 -0.72 11.10
C PHE A 37 0.50 -1.67 10.18
N GLY A 38 0.69 -1.30 8.92
CA GLY A 38 1.43 -2.13 7.99
C GLY A 38 2.35 -1.34 7.07
N ILE A 39 3.41 -2.00 6.66
CA ILE A 39 4.34 -1.52 5.65
C ILE A 39 4.39 -2.55 4.54
N ASP A 40 4.27 -2.05 3.32
CA ASP A 40 4.23 -2.85 2.11
C ASP A 40 5.34 -2.42 1.13
N LEU A 41 5.91 -3.42 0.46
CA LEU A 41 6.78 -3.25 -0.69
C LEU A 41 6.05 -3.71 -1.94
N ALA A 42 6.00 -2.87 -2.97
CA ALA A 42 5.28 -3.16 -4.20
C ALA A 42 6.23 -3.29 -5.40
N PHE A 43 5.89 -4.20 -6.30
CA PHE A 43 6.56 -4.42 -7.58
C PHE A 43 5.49 -4.44 -8.64
N GLN A 44 5.58 -3.57 -9.65
CA GLN A 44 4.51 -3.44 -10.64
C GLN A 44 5.04 -3.18 -12.05
N TYR A 45 4.34 -3.73 -13.03
CA TYR A 45 4.47 -3.29 -14.41
C TYR A 45 3.46 -2.18 -14.66
N VAL A 46 3.87 -1.12 -15.36
CA VAL A 46 3.00 -0.01 -15.71
C VAL A 46 3.03 0.23 -17.22
N SER A 47 1.85 0.17 -17.82
CA SER A 47 1.63 0.56 -19.21
C SER A 47 0.93 1.92 -19.23
N LEU A 48 1.52 2.89 -19.90
CA LEU A 48 0.87 4.18 -20.15
C LEU A 48 0.00 4.07 -21.41
N GLY A 49 -1.07 4.85 -21.49
CA GLY A 49 -2.00 4.86 -22.63
C GLY A 49 -1.31 5.19 -23.96
N SER A 50 -2.03 5.03 -25.07
CA SER A 50 -1.52 5.20 -26.44
C SER A 50 -0.58 6.41 -26.56
N ASN A 51 0.71 6.15 -26.86
CA ASN A 51 1.83 7.08 -27.01
C ASN A 51 2.70 7.36 -25.77
N GLY A 52 2.32 6.91 -24.57
CA GLY A 52 3.21 6.88 -23.40
C GLY A 52 3.89 5.51 -23.36
N GLY A 53 5.23 5.45 -23.43
CA GLY A 53 5.95 4.18 -23.38
C GLY A 53 5.53 3.29 -22.20
N SER A 54 5.57 1.97 -22.41
CA SER A 54 5.30 0.99 -21.36
C SER A 54 6.60 0.58 -20.66
N GLY A 55 6.58 0.32 -19.34
CA GLY A 55 7.79 -0.08 -18.63
C GLY A 55 7.54 -0.76 -17.29
N VAL A 56 8.55 -1.50 -16.82
CA VAL A 56 8.54 -2.09 -15.49
C VAL A 56 8.88 -0.99 -14.47
N GLN A 57 7.98 -0.78 -13.50
CA GLN A 57 8.24 0.10 -12.37
C GLN A 57 8.57 -0.74 -11.13
N LEU A 58 9.79 -0.63 -10.66
CA LEU A 58 10.09 -1.02 -9.29
C LEU A 58 9.52 0.05 -8.36
N ALA A 59 8.26 -0.13 -7.94
CA ALA A 59 7.58 0.75 -6.98
C ALA A 59 8.12 0.53 -5.56
N ALA A 60 9.39 0.89 -5.35
CA ALA A 60 10.00 1.03 -4.04
C ALA A 60 10.03 2.54 -3.68
N PRO A 61 9.70 2.94 -2.43
CA PRO A 61 10.26 2.26 -1.27
C PRO A 61 9.30 1.84 -0.17
N VAL A 62 8.11 2.41 0.01
CA VAL A 62 7.27 2.13 1.19
C VAL A 62 5.82 2.52 0.90
N ASP A 63 4.90 1.58 1.09
CA ASP A 63 3.48 1.86 1.23
C ASP A 63 3.06 1.62 2.68
N ALA A 64 2.77 2.71 3.39
CA ALA A 64 2.30 2.65 4.76
C ALA A 64 0.78 2.53 4.76
N ARG A 65 0.26 1.59 5.56
CA ARG A 65 -1.18 1.39 5.74
C ARG A 65 -1.59 1.45 7.20
N ILE A 66 -2.78 1.98 7.42
CA ILE A 66 -3.51 1.89 8.68
C ILE A 66 -4.84 1.19 8.38
N GLY A 67 -4.97 -0.04 8.83
CA GLY A 67 -6.21 -0.81 8.78
C GLY A 67 -7.07 -0.52 10.00
N VAL A 68 -8.34 -0.19 9.79
CA VAL A 68 -9.39 -0.20 10.81
C VAL A 68 -10.06 -1.56 10.77
N LEU A 69 -9.72 -2.37 11.76
CA LEU A 69 -10.21 -3.73 11.89
C LEU A 69 -11.64 -3.69 12.41
N SER A 70 -12.55 -4.33 11.70
CA SER A 70 -13.93 -4.48 12.15
C SER A 70 -14.24 -5.96 12.38
N ARG A 71 -15.28 -6.23 13.17
CA ARG A 71 -15.85 -7.58 13.29
C ARG A 71 -16.72 -7.96 12.08
N SER A 72 -16.82 -7.12 11.06
CA SER A 72 -17.51 -7.44 9.81
C SER A 72 -16.52 -8.04 8.78
N PRO A 73 -17.01 -8.66 7.70
CA PRO A 73 -16.16 -9.10 6.59
C PRO A 73 -15.40 -7.95 5.92
N ASN A 74 -15.85 -6.71 6.10
CA ASN A 74 -15.26 -5.52 5.49
C ASN A 74 -14.36 -4.80 6.50
N MET A 75 -13.16 -4.43 6.06
CA MET A 75 -12.21 -3.62 6.80
C MET A 75 -11.79 -2.44 5.93
N PHE A 76 -11.49 -1.31 6.54
CA PHE A 76 -11.04 -0.13 5.81
C PHE A 76 -9.54 0.04 6.01
N GLU A 77 -8.83 0.41 4.96
CA GLU A 77 -7.39 0.65 4.97
C GLU A 77 -7.10 2.02 4.39
N ILE A 78 -6.54 2.91 5.20
CA ILE A 78 -5.97 4.16 4.72
C ILE A 78 -4.53 3.86 4.31
N ARG A 79 -4.14 4.29 3.12
CA ARG A 79 -2.84 3.99 2.52
C ARG A 79 -2.14 5.27 2.10
N ALA A 80 -0.82 5.26 2.23
CA ALA A 80 0.04 6.33 1.78
C ALA A 80 1.28 5.69 1.18
N SER A 81 1.36 5.70 -0.15
CA SER A 81 2.49 5.13 -0.87
C SER A 81 3.41 6.23 -1.39
N LEU A 82 4.72 6.00 -1.30
CA LEU A 82 5.71 6.80 -2.02
C LEU A 82 6.31 5.91 -3.10
N ASN A 83 6.15 6.29 -4.36
CA ASN A 83 6.58 5.51 -5.51
C ASN A 83 7.56 6.32 -6.33
N TRP A 84 8.55 5.63 -6.91
CA TRP A 84 9.38 6.21 -7.95
C TRP A 84 8.92 5.67 -9.32
N ASP A 85 8.54 6.59 -10.20
CA ASP A 85 8.17 6.28 -11.57
C ASP A 85 9.41 6.44 -12.47
N SER A 86 9.93 5.32 -12.96
CA SER A 86 11.06 5.29 -13.89
C SER A 86 10.67 5.73 -15.31
N ASN A 87 9.42 5.56 -15.73
CA ASN A 87 8.93 5.96 -17.06
C ASN A 87 8.85 7.49 -17.16
N LEU A 88 8.35 8.13 -16.11
CA LEU A 88 8.19 9.58 -16.02
C LEU A 88 9.37 10.30 -15.32
N GLY A 89 10.29 9.55 -14.72
CA GLY A 89 11.39 10.10 -13.92
C GLY A 89 10.92 10.89 -12.69
N ALA A 90 9.72 10.59 -12.19
CA ALA A 90 9.00 11.35 -11.17
C ALA A 90 8.91 10.61 -9.83
N ILE A 91 8.75 11.36 -8.74
CA ILE A 91 8.33 10.80 -7.46
C ILE A 91 6.82 11.02 -7.34
N ALA A 92 6.09 9.96 -7.05
CA ALA A 92 4.65 9.98 -6.85
C ALA A 92 4.32 9.71 -5.38
N PHE A 93 3.60 10.62 -4.75
CA PHE A 93 2.94 10.36 -3.47
C PHE A 93 1.49 9.97 -3.74
N ALA A 94 1.06 8.82 -3.23
CA ALA A 94 -0.24 8.24 -3.53
C ALA A 94 -1.02 7.93 -2.24
N PRO A 95 -1.71 8.91 -1.65
CA PRO A 95 -2.71 8.65 -0.63
C PRO A 95 -3.94 7.96 -1.23
N GLY A 96 -4.55 7.07 -0.45
CA GLY A 96 -5.75 6.37 -0.88
C GLY A 96 -6.49 5.68 0.25
N VAL A 97 -7.68 5.19 -0.08
CA VAL A 97 -8.52 4.41 0.83
C VAL A 97 -8.93 3.14 0.11
N ASN A 98 -8.70 2.01 0.77
CA ASN A 98 -9.10 0.70 0.31
C ASN A 98 -10.13 0.10 1.27
N VAL A 99 -11.03 -0.69 0.72
CA VAL A 99 -11.85 -1.65 1.45
C VAL A 99 -11.27 -3.02 1.21
N LEU A 100 -11.05 -3.75 2.29
CA LEU A 100 -10.65 -5.15 2.30
C LEU A 100 -11.84 -6.01 2.70
N HIS A 101 -12.20 -6.97 1.84
CA HIS A 101 -13.25 -7.94 2.07
C HIS A 101 -12.67 -9.33 2.30
N VAL A 102 -12.95 -9.91 3.46
CA VAL A 102 -12.44 -11.23 3.88
C VAL A 102 -13.32 -12.34 3.33
N LEU A 103 -12.74 -13.24 2.51
CA LEU A 103 -13.49 -14.28 1.80
C LEU A 103 -13.81 -15.52 2.65
N LYS A 104 -12.96 -15.87 3.63
CA LYS A 104 -13.19 -17.02 4.52
C LYS A 104 -13.05 -16.61 5.97
N ARG A 105 -14.18 -16.53 6.69
CA ARG A 105 -14.21 -16.18 8.10
C ARG A 105 -14.08 -17.44 8.97
N GLY A 106 -12.99 -17.55 9.72
CA GLY A 106 -12.96 -18.36 10.94
C GLY A 106 -13.51 -17.56 12.13
N SER A 107 -13.91 -18.23 13.22
CA SER A 107 -14.25 -17.53 14.47
C SER A 107 -12.99 -16.97 15.16
N GLY A 108 -13.10 -15.77 15.74
CA GLY A 108 -12.02 -15.10 16.48
C GLY A 108 -10.94 -14.43 15.61
N THR A 109 -9.99 -13.74 16.27
CA THR A 109 -8.83 -13.07 15.65
C THR A 109 -7.96 -14.02 14.82
N ARG A 110 -7.90 -15.31 15.18
CA ARG A 110 -7.21 -16.35 14.40
C ARG A 110 -7.80 -16.56 13.01
N GLY A 111 -9.10 -16.31 12.82
CA GLY A 111 -9.76 -16.37 11.53
C GLY A 111 -9.25 -15.30 10.56
N LEU A 112 -8.93 -14.10 11.06
CA LEU A 112 -8.37 -13.01 10.26
C LEU A 112 -6.92 -13.27 9.85
N MET A 113 -6.15 -14.04 10.62
CA MET A 113 -4.72 -14.25 10.35
C MET A 113 -4.42 -15.19 9.17
N ARG A 114 -5.40 -15.96 8.69
CA ARG A 114 -5.21 -16.97 7.63
C ARG A 114 -6.13 -16.77 6.43
N ALA A 115 -6.92 -15.70 6.43
CA ALA A 115 -7.98 -15.54 5.46
C ALA A 115 -7.45 -14.99 4.13
N PRO A 116 -7.89 -15.56 2.99
CA PRO A 116 -7.84 -14.87 1.72
C PRO A 116 -8.80 -13.68 1.76
N TYR A 117 -8.44 -12.64 1.04
CA TYR A 117 -9.21 -11.41 0.96
C TYR A 117 -9.13 -10.81 -0.45
N VAL A 118 -10.11 -9.97 -0.76
CA VAL A 118 -10.07 -9.08 -1.93
C VAL A 118 -10.04 -7.64 -1.46
N THR A 119 -9.42 -6.76 -2.22
CA THR A 119 -9.40 -5.32 -1.96
C THR A 119 -9.96 -4.56 -3.15
N GLY A 120 -10.58 -3.43 -2.86
CA GLY A 120 -11.00 -2.44 -3.84
C GLY A 120 -10.82 -1.07 -3.22
N GLY A 121 -10.31 -0.10 -3.99
CA GLY A 121 -9.99 1.20 -3.42
C GLY A 121 -9.80 2.29 -4.46
N VAL A 122 -9.71 3.50 -3.94
CA VAL A 122 -9.49 4.72 -4.71
C VAL A 122 -8.27 5.44 -4.15
N GLY A 123 -7.53 6.10 -5.03
CA GLY A 123 -6.33 6.85 -4.66
C GLY A 123 -6.15 8.07 -5.53
N LEU A 124 -5.25 8.94 -5.06
CA LEU A 124 -4.82 10.13 -5.78
C LEU A 124 -3.31 10.06 -5.94
N ASN A 125 -2.81 9.95 -7.16
CA ASN A 125 -1.39 10.08 -7.45
C ASN A 125 -1.04 11.56 -7.54
N ILE A 126 -0.09 12.02 -6.72
CA ILE A 126 0.47 13.37 -6.75
C ILE A 126 1.90 13.23 -7.26
N LEU A 127 2.14 13.66 -8.50
CA LEU A 127 3.42 13.48 -9.18
C LEU A 127 4.21 14.78 -9.16
N LYS A 128 5.48 14.68 -8.75
CA LYS A 128 6.45 15.77 -8.86
C LYS A 128 7.55 15.40 -9.84
N PHE A 129 7.65 16.16 -10.93
CA PHE A 129 8.70 16.00 -11.94
C PHE A 129 9.91 16.90 -11.60
N GLY A 130 11.10 16.31 -11.42
CA GLY A 130 12.37 17.06 -11.31
C GLY A 130 12.44 18.25 -10.35
N SER A 131 13.57 18.98 -10.34
CA SER A 131 13.72 20.23 -9.58
C SER A 131 13.32 21.40 -10.48
N GLY A 132 12.03 21.75 -10.47
CA GLY A 132 11.52 22.95 -11.17
C GLY A 132 10.17 22.77 -11.87
N ALA A 133 9.59 21.57 -11.95
CA ALA A 133 8.35 21.35 -12.69
C ALA A 133 7.08 21.42 -11.83
N SER A 134 5.94 21.56 -12.52
CA SER A 134 4.59 21.52 -11.98
C SER A 134 4.31 20.23 -11.21
N THR A 135 3.40 20.33 -10.23
CA THR A 135 2.83 19.16 -9.55
C THR A 135 1.56 18.78 -10.29
N GLU A 136 1.47 17.53 -10.72
CA GLU A 136 0.28 17.01 -11.40
C GLU A 136 -0.44 16.04 -10.46
N THR A 137 -1.76 15.94 -10.62
CA THR A 137 -2.57 15.01 -9.83
C THR A 137 -3.41 14.12 -10.74
N GLN A 138 -3.56 12.86 -10.35
CA GLN A 138 -4.26 11.85 -11.15
C GLN A 138 -5.04 10.91 -10.24
N PHE A 139 -6.33 10.74 -10.52
CA PHE A 139 -7.16 9.77 -9.82
C PHE A 139 -6.84 8.34 -10.27
N ALA A 140 -6.89 7.40 -9.33
CA ALA A 140 -6.67 5.99 -9.58
C ALA A 140 -7.68 5.11 -8.85
N LEU A 141 -8.04 4.01 -9.51
CA LEU A 141 -8.79 2.89 -8.91
C LEU A 141 -7.85 1.70 -8.80
N GLY A 142 -8.00 0.94 -7.73
CA GLY A 142 -7.21 -0.26 -7.49
C GLY A 142 -8.07 -1.41 -7.01
N ALA A 143 -7.69 -2.62 -7.38
CA ALA A 143 -8.25 -3.84 -6.84
C ALA A 143 -7.15 -4.87 -6.63
N GLY A 144 -7.33 -5.76 -5.66
CA GLY A 144 -6.33 -6.78 -5.36
C GLY A 144 -6.91 -8.02 -4.73
N VAL A 145 -6.11 -9.07 -4.72
CA VAL A 145 -6.40 -10.33 -4.05
C VAL A 145 -5.17 -10.72 -3.26
N GLY A 146 -5.36 -10.98 -1.97
CA GLY A 146 -4.27 -11.31 -1.09
C GLY A 146 -4.63 -12.36 -0.07
N LYS A 147 -3.63 -12.74 0.71
CA LYS A 147 -3.81 -13.68 1.82
C LYS A 147 -3.06 -13.20 3.03
N ARG A 148 -3.67 -13.38 4.19
CA ARG A 148 -3.02 -13.12 5.47
C ARG A 148 -2.32 -14.41 5.93
N LEU A 149 -1.05 -14.29 6.30
CA LEU A 149 -0.21 -15.40 6.77
C LEU A 149 0.40 -15.03 8.12
N PRO A 150 0.25 -15.84 9.18
CA PRO A 150 0.91 -15.59 10.46
C PRO A 150 2.43 -15.58 10.30
N TYR A 151 3.12 -14.57 10.84
CA TYR A 151 4.58 -14.47 10.81
C TYR A 151 5.10 -13.89 12.14
N GLY A 152 5.46 -14.77 13.08
CA GLY A 152 5.85 -14.35 14.44
C GLY A 152 4.75 -13.55 15.12
N SER A 153 5.07 -12.32 15.57
CA SER A 153 4.10 -11.36 16.12
C SER A 153 3.42 -10.46 15.07
N ALA A 154 3.71 -10.66 13.79
CA ALA A 154 3.17 -9.91 12.67
C ALA A 154 2.32 -10.82 11.75
N VAL A 155 1.70 -10.24 10.75
CA VAL A 155 1.06 -10.95 9.64
C VAL A 155 1.70 -10.52 8.33
N PHE A 156 2.22 -11.51 7.61
CA PHE A 156 2.70 -11.34 6.25
C PHE A 156 1.51 -11.35 5.28
N ARG A 157 1.51 -10.43 4.32
CA ARG A 157 0.41 -10.18 3.38
C ARG A 157 0.93 -10.11 1.95
N PRO A 158 1.12 -11.25 1.27
CA PRO A 158 1.24 -11.26 -0.17
C PRO A 158 -0.10 -10.88 -0.82
N GLU A 159 -0.06 -9.95 -1.76
CA GLU A 159 -1.20 -9.43 -2.50
C GLU A 159 -0.83 -9.22 -3.96
N GLY A 160 -1.59 -9.78 -4.89
CA GLY A 160 -1.57 -9.39 -6.29
C GLY A 160 -2.57 -8.27 -6.52
N PHE A 161 -2.24 -7.26 -7.32
CA PHE A 161 -3.12 -6.13 -7.55
C PHE A 161 -3.09 -5.63 -8.99
N ILE A 162 -4.19 -5.00 -9.39
CA ILE A 162 -4.30 -4.17 -10.58
C ILE A 162 -4.68 -2.76 -10.17
N ALA A 163 -4.25 -1.78 -10.95
CA ALA A 163 -4.70 -0.40 -10.79
C ALA A 163 -4.88 0.26 -12.15
N TYR A 164 -5.81 1.21 -12.22
CA TYR A 164 -6.02 2.06 -13.38
C TYR A 164 -6.03 3.51 -12.91
N ALA A 165 -5.14 4.31 -13.48
CA ALA A 165 -5.04 5.73 -13.25
C ALA A 165 -5.59 6.48 -14.48
N PHE A 166 -6.53 7.39 -14.24
CA PHE A 166 -7.21 8.13 -15.32
C PHE A 166 -6.33 9.25 -15.85
N SER A 167 -6.40 9.56 -17.14
CA SER A 167 -5.69 10.72 -17.70
C SER A 167 -6.09 12.01 -16.97
N SER A 168 -5.12 12.88 -16.71
CA SER A 168 -5.36 14.17 -16.02
C SER A 168 -4.32 15.20 -16.46
N GLY A 169 -4.77 16.32 -17.03
CA GLY A 169 -3.87 17.32 -17.59
C GLY A 169 -2.92 16.72 -18.62
N ALA A 170 -1.61 16.85 -18.38
CA ALA A 170 -0.57 16.27 -19.22
C ALA A 170 -0.26 14.79 -18.92
N LEU A 171 -0.88 14.21 -17.88
CA LEU A 171 -0.67 12.81 -17.50
C LEU A 171 -1.53 11.87 -18.37
N PRO A 172 -0.92 10.90 -19.08
CA PRO A 172 -1.69 9.87 -19.75
C PRO A 172 -2.36 8.95 -18.73
N SER A 173 -3.39 8.22 -19.16
CA SER A 173 -3.92 7.11 -18.37
C SER A 173 -2.85 6.04 -18.18
N ALA A 174 -2.88 5.33 -17.05
CA ALA A 174 -1.94 4.25 -16.77
C ALA A 174 -2.66 3.00 -16.27
N PHE A 175 -2.27 1.83 -16.78
CA PHE A 175 -2.65 0.55 -16.23
C PHE A 175 -1.47 -0.09 -15.54
N SER A 176 -1.68 -0.55 -14.31
CA SER A 176 -0.68 -1.19 -13.48
C SER A 176 -1.12 -2.60 -13.11
N LEU A 177 -0.19 -3.55 -13.15
CA LEU A 177 -0.34 -4.89 -12.61
C LEU A 177 0.88 -5.20 -11.76
N GLY A 178 0.67 -5.69 -10.54
CA GLY A 178 1.78 -5.90 -9.63
C GLY A 178 1.50 -6.89 -8.51
N VAL A 179 2.53 -7.05 -7.71
CA VAL A 179 2.50 -7.77 -6.44
C VAL A 179 2.98 -6.86 -5.33
N ARG A 180 2.45 -7.08 -4.14
CA ARG A 180 2.77 -6.34 -2.94
C ARG A 180 3.01 -7.32 -1.81
N LEU A 181 4.09 -7.10 -1.09
CA LEU A 181 4.51 -7.89 0.05
C LEU A 181 4.43 -7.02 1.29
N GLY A 182 3.45 -7.31 2.14
CA GLY A 182 3.16 -6.54 3.32
C GLY A 182 3.55 -7.22 4.62
N LEU A 183 4.01 -6.42 5.58
CA LEU A 183 4.04 -6.80 6.99
C LEU A 183 3.03 -5.96 7.75
N SER A 184 2.21 -6.63 8.54
CA SER A 184 1.18 -6.02 9.37
C SER A 184 1.43 -6.32 10.83
N PHE A 185 1.47 -5.28 11.62
CA PHE A 185 1.63 -5.33 13.05
C PHE A 185 0.25 -5.09 13.67
N TRP A 186 -0.21 -6.09 14.39
CA TRP A 186 -1.43 -5.99 15.17
C TRP A 186 -1.09 -5.33 16.50
N HIS A 187 -1.92 -4.37 16.89
CA HIS A 187 -1.92 -3.78 18.21
C HIS A 187 -3.21 -4.15 18.91
#